data_AF-A0A3B1DW87-F1
#
_entry.id   AF-A0A3B1DW87-F1
#
_cell.length_a   1.000
_cell.length_b   1.000
_cell.length_c   1.000
_cell.angle_alpha   90.00
_cell.angle_beta   90.00
_cell.angle_gamma   90.00
#
_symmetry.space_group_name_H-M   'P 1'
#
loop_
_entity.id
_entity.type
_entity.pdbx_description
1 polymer ?
#
loop_
_entity_poly.entity_id
_entity_poly.type
_entity_poly.pdbx_seq_one_letter_code
_entity_poly.pdbx_strand_id
1 'polypeptide(L)'
;MRNICLVGVAFLVLCPIAVKGQGTEIGFVEDFSLSTDRSVVLSQLIPGTEEFYYYHSLHLLNTEQFNKTETLLKAWSKRRGTTVLYWRVRTRLALLTYNKNPKKSLGYLQERFKIQYPYKKEQLDVEPNVPTTLDPKRISREQFAKRALSNYNNRLNGFEESALAWLIQSRQLTNDQRRQLLSRLTHPDFKNLPQLIAADLKAKYSRGFGSLGIHRLLLLSQLEQLLVLKPDLLNQQNFVQTYLIKLQPSPDEQWRHNRKQLAAYLARLQKFATRLAPVHNSLKAHVLYHQLLLDQLQGKHKKERFLSYIKLPRRTNYISITMKKSKSLQRYACNLNSNYNGSTLLKPIGNDESLVRSYLAHFFLKADNTKEFEPYINDVYLKHLFAETKIVNGLGDQERWASLLPPEKFRKLKERIDLDFDSQNKTDFAPNAPVGLDLHIKNVSTLIVKVFEINTQSHYRVTGSEINTDIELDGLVANEEMTFHYKDSPLRRVKRHFNFPQLNSAGVYVIDFIGNGQSSRALIRKGRLRHLVRTSSAGQSFMILDDNNQQVKNAVIWLAGHEYKAEKNGIIIVPF
;
A
#
# COMPACT_ATOMS: atom_id res chain seq x y z
N MET A 1 29.39 -5.56 51.53
CA MET A 1 28.28 -5.41 52.50
C MET A 1 27.06 -6.12 51.92
N ARG A 2 26.89 -7.42 52.24
CA ARG A 2 25.82 -8.00 53.07
C ARG A 2 24.42 -7.89 52.42
N ASN A 3 24.04 -8.90 51.60
CA ASN A 3 23.19 -10.08 51.88
C ASN A 3 21.69 -9.76 51.66
N ILE A 4 20.98 -10.20 50.60
CA ILE A 4 20.55 -11.54 50.13
C ILE A 4 19.36 -12.14 50.92
N CYS A 5 18.36 -12.60 50.12
CA CYS A 5 17.27 -13.57 50.40
C CYS A 5 16.02 -13.05 51.15
N LEU A 6 14.78 -13.56 50.99
CA LEU A 6 14.23 -14.77 50.35
C LEU A 6 12.70 -14.61 50.16
N VAL A 7 12.13 -15.52 49.37
CA VAL A 7 10.73 -15.77 48.94
C VAL A 7 9.77 -16.13 50.10
N GLY A 8 8.45 -15.93 49.92
CA GLY A 8 7.43 -16.71 50.65
C GLY A 8 5.97 -16.22 50.52
N VAL A 9 5.13 -17.01 49.83
CA VAL A 9 3.65 -16.94 49.83
C VAL A 9 3.12 -17.86 50.94
N ALA A 10 2.17 -17.43 51.78
CA ALA A 10 1.37 -18.34 52.62
C ALA A 10 0.02 -17.74 53.09
N PHE A 11 -0.90 -18.68 53.31
CA PHE A 11 -2.35 -18.66 53.56
C PHE A 11 -2.84 -18.07 54.92
N LEU A 12 -4.08 -17.53 54.89
CA LEU A 12 -5.23 -17.69 55.81
C LEU A 12 -5.04 -18.08 57.30
N VAL A 13 -5.67 -17.33 58.23
CA VAL A 13 -6.67 -17.75 59.27
C VAL A 13 -7.07 -16.56 60.20
N LEU A 14 -8.36 -16.53 60.60
CA LEU A 14 -9.14 -15.60 61.48
C LEU A 14 -8.58 -15.48 62.93
N CYS A 15 -8.93 -14.58 63.89
CA CYS A 15 -10.10 -13.75 64.33
C CYS A 15 -9.58 -12.78 65.47
N PRO A 16 -10.33 -11.87 66.19
CA PRO A 16 -11.76 -11.47 66.14
C PRO A 16 -12.10 -9.94 66.24
N ILE A 17 -13.33 -9.62 65.78
CA ILE A 17 -14.39 -8.68 66.25
C ILE A 17 -14.06 -7.31 66.88
N ALA A 18 -14.54 -6.24 66.23
CA ALA A 18 -15.49 -5.26 66.81
C ALA A 18 -16.18 -4.45 65.70
N VAL A 19 -17.30 -4.96 65.18
CA VAL A 19 -18.22 -4.22 64.30
C VAL A 19 -19.17 -3.41 65.19
N LYS A 20 -19.06 -2.07 65.17
CA LYS A 20 -20.14 -1.19 65.65
C LYS A 20 -21.17 -1.05 64.54
N GLY A 21 -22.31 -1.73 64.70
CA GLY A 21 -23.45 -1.61 63.80
C GLY A 21 -24.05 -0.19 63.79
N GLN A 22 -24.39 0.31 62.61
CA GLN A 22 -25.36 1.37 62.41
C GLN A 22 -26.76 0.77 62.63
N GLY A 23 -27.30 0.95 63.84
CA GLY A 23 -28.57 0.37 64.27
C GLY A 23 -29.53 1.40 64.88
N THR A 24 -29.77 2.53 64.21
CA THR A 24 -30.66 3.59 64.72
C THR A 24 -31.78 4.05 63.77
N GLU A 25 -31.73 3.77 62.46
CA GLU A 25 -32.78 4.24 61.52
C GLU A 25 -34.08 3.42 61.56
N ILE A 26 -34.04 2.13 61.92
CA ILE A 26 -35.25 1.27 61.98
C ILE A 26 -36.07 1.56 63.25
N GLY A 27 -35.41 1.75 64.39
CA GLY A 27 -36.07 1.92 65.69
C GLY A 27 -36.96 3.17 65.76
N PHE A 28 -36.48 4.32 65.30
CA PHE A 28 -37.28 5.56 65.35
C PHE A 28 -38.54 5.48 64.47
N VAL A 29 -38.46 4.87 63.29
CA VAL A 29 -39.61 4.73 62.37
C VAL A 29 -40.64 3.78 62.94
N GLU A 30 -40.19 2.69 63.55
CA GLU A 30 -41.04 1.71 64.22
C GLU A 30 -41.74 2.33 65.43
N ASP A 31 -40.99 3.01 66.30
CA ASP A 31 -41.52 3.72 67.47
C ASP A 31 -42.52 4.81 67.06
N PHE A 32 -42.22 5.60 66.03
CA PHE A 32 -43.15 6.61 65.52
C PHE A 32 -44.43 6.00 64.94
N SER A 33 -44.32 4.84 64.28
CA SER A 33 -45.46 4.20 63.62
C SER A 33 -46.38 3.51 64.63
N LEU A 34 -45.79 2.80 65.61
CA LEU A 34 -46.48 1.95 66.58
C LEU A 34 -46.86 2.65 67.89
N SER A 35 -46.26 3.81 68.21
CA SER A 35 -46.58 4.53 69.46
C SER A 35 -48.03 5.01 69.50
N THR A 36 -48.68 4.78 70.65
CA THR A 36 -50.00 5.33 71.00
C THR A 36 -49.97 6.85 71.15
N ASP A 37 -48.84 7.42 71.61
CA ASP A 37 -48.61 8.86 71.67
C ASP A 37 -47.32 9.23 70.91
N ARG A 38 -47.51 9.68 69.66
CA ARG A 38 -46.41 10.08 68.78
C ARG A 38 -45.73 11.38 69.23
N SER A 39 -46.34 12.17 70.12
CA SER A 39 -45.74 13.43 70.59
C SER A 39 -44.47 13.21 71.41
N VAL A 40 -44.43 12.12 72.20
CA VAL A 40 -43.27 11.70 72.98
C VAL A 40 -42.11 11.30 72.05
N VAL A 41 -42.39 10.52 71.00
CA VAL A 41 -41.38 10.10 70.03
C VAL A 41 -40.85 11.29 69.22
N LEU A 42 -41.73 12.20 68.81
CA LEU A 42 -41.34 13.42 68.10
C LEU A 42 -40.43 14.34 68.92
N SER A 43 -40.55 14.35 70.26
CA SER A 43 -39.70 15.16 71.14
C SER A 43 -38.22 14.75 71.12
N GLN A 44 -37.91 13.52 70.68
CA GLN A 44 -36.55 13.01 70.55
C GLN A 44 -35.82 13.56 69.30
N LEU A 45 -36.56 14.15 68.34
CA LEU A 45 -35.98 14.70 67.12
C LEU A 45 -35.37 16.08 67.37
N ILE A 46 -34.14 16.27 66.90
CA ILE A 46 -33.41 17.53 67.04
C ILE A 46 -34.12 18.65 66.24
N PRO A 47 -34.59 19.74 66.88
CA PRO A 47 -35.28 20.82 66.20
C PRO A 47 -34.47 21.43 65.05
N GLY A 48 -35.12 21.58 63.88
CA GLY A 48 -34.51 22.17 62.69
C GLY A 48 -33.78 21.19 61.76
N THR A 49 -33.66 19.92 62.14
CA THR A 49 -33.22 18.85 61.23
C THR A 49 -34.30 18.50 60.19
N GLU A 50 -33.93 17.82 59.12
CA GLU A 50 -34.88 17.39 58.10
C GLU A 50 -35.87 16.34 58.62
N GLU A 51 -35.40 15.42 59.45
CA GLU A 51 -36.23 14.41 60.11
C GLU A 51 -37.25 15.05 61.06
N PHE A 52 -36.83 16.05 61.84
CA PHE A 52 -37.73 16.85 62.66
C PHE A 52 -38.87 17.42 61.82
N TYR A 53 -38.57 18.12 60.73
CA TYR A 53 -39.60 18.70 59.89
C TYR A 53 -40.48 17.65 59.21
N TYR A 54 -39.90 16.55 58.74
CA TYR A 54 -40.62 15.49 58.05
C TYR A 54 -41.61 14.76 58.96
N TYR A 55 -41.16 14.23 60.10
CA TYR A 55 -42.02 13.45 61.00
C TYR A 55 -43.05 14.31 61.73
N HIS A 56 -42.70 15.54 62.13
CA HIS A 56 -43.69 16.47 62.67
C HIS A 56 -44.75 16.82 61.62
N SER A 57 -44.36 17.07 60.37
CA SER A 57 -45.34 17.31 59.30
C SER A 57 -46.20 16.08 59.04
N LEU A 58 -45.62 14.88 59.05
CA LEU A 58 -46.36 13.63 58.83
C LEU A 58 -47.40 13.39 59.94
N HIS A 59 -47.03 13.64 61.20
CA HIS A 59 -47.97 13.55 62.33
C HIS A 59 -49.09 14.60 62.23
N LEU A 60 -48.77 15.84 61.86
CA LEU A 60 -49.76 16.89 61.65
C LEU A 60 -50.70 16.58 60.48
N LEU A 61 -50.20 15.96 59.41
CA LEU A 61 -51.04 15.49 58.30
C LEU A 61 -51.97 14.36 58.74
N ASN A 62 -51.46 13.38 59.51
CA ASN A 62 -52.26 12.25 60.00
C ASN A 62 -53.34 12.66 61.01
N THR A 63 -53.14 13.77 61.72
CA THR A 63 -54.12 14.35 62.67
C THR A 63 -54.96 15.47 62.04
N GLU A 64 -54.92 15.60 60.71
CA GLU A 64 -55.66 16.60 59.91
C GLU A 64 -55.40 18.08 60.28
N GLN A 65 -54.28 18.36 60.95
CA GLN A 65 -53.83 19.70 61.32
C GLN A 65 -53.10 20.39 60.16
N PHE A 66 -53.79 20.56 59.03
CA PHE A 66 -53.24 21.05 57.77
C PHE A 66 -52.67 22.48 57.86
N ASN A 67 -53.32 23.38 58.62
CA ASN A 67 -52.85 24.75 58.80
C ASN A 67 -51.48 24.80 59.52
N LYS A 68 -51.28 23.94 60.52
CA LYS A 68 -49.99 23.81 61.21
C LYS A 68 -48.93 23.21 60.30
N THR A 69 -49.31 22.26 59.44
CA THR A 69 -48.42 21.70 58.41
C THR A 69 -47.96 22.76 57.42
N GLU A 70 -48.84 23.66 56.95
CA GLU A 70 -48.45 24.77 56.07
C GLU A 70 -47.44 25.71 56.74
N THR A 71 -47.66 26.07 58.00
CA THR A 71 -46.73 26.90 58.78
C THR A 71 -45.37 26.21 58.94
N LEU A 72 -45.38 24.91 59.25
CA LEU A 72 -44.16 24.12 59.41
C LEU A 72 -43.39 23.97 58.08
N LEU A 73 -44.08 23.78 56.95
CA LEU A 73 -43.48 23.75 55.61
C LEU A 73 -42.84 25.09 55.24
N LYS A 74 -43.47 26.23 55.57
CA LYS A 74 -42.87 27.56 55.35
C LYS A 74 -41.57 27.72 56.15
N ALA A 75 -41.56 27.29 57.41
CA ALA A 75 -40.37 27.30 58.25
C ALA A 75 -39.28 26.36 57.71
N TRP A 76 -39.66 25.15 57.28
CA TRP A 76 -38.77 24.16 56.67
C TRP A 76 -38.10 24.74 55.42
N SER A 77 -38.87 25.24 54.46
CA SER A 77 -38.33 25.80 53.21
C SER A 77 -37.38 26.97 53.46
N LYS A 78 -37.65 27.81 54.48
CA LYS A 78 -36.80 28.95 54.83
C LYS A 78 -35.44 28.51 55.40
N ARG A 79 -35.40 27.43 56.19
CA ARG A 79 -34.17 26.97 56.86
C ARG A 79 -33.33 25.99 56.04
N ARG A 80 -33.97 25.12 55.25
CA ARG A 80 -33.29 23.97 54.58
C ARG A 80 -33.54 23.93 53.07
N GLY A 81 -34.29 24.88 52.51
CA GLY A 81 -34.72 24.83 51.11
C GLY A 81 -35.71 23.69 50.85
N THR A 82 -35.86 23.32 49.58
CA THR A 82 -36.85 22.33 49.13
C THR A 82 -36.20 20.97 48.83
N THR A 83 -36.24 20.05 49.79
CA THR A 83 -35.68 18.70 49.67
C THR A 83 -36.71 17.68 49.13
N VAL A 84 -36.28 16.45 48.88
CA VAL A 84 -37.18 15.36 48.43
C VAL A 84 -38.29 15.10 49.46
N LEU A 85 -37.97 15.10 50.75
CA LEU A 85 -38.96 14.90 51.83
C LEU A 85 -39.90 16.11 51.96
N TYR A 86 -39.41 17.32 51.76
CA TYR A 86 -40.25 18.53 51.70
C TYR A 86 -41.30 18.41 50.59
N TRP A 87 -40.88 18.02 49.37
CA TRP A 87 -41.81 17.81 48.26
C TRP A 87 -42.81 16.69 48.54
N ARG A 88 -42.39 15.61 49.21
CA ARG A 88 -43.28 14.52 49.61
C ARG A 88 -44.40 15.00 50.55
N VAL A 89 -44.05 15.76 51.59
CA VAL A 89 -45.03 16.33 52.52
C VAL A 89 -45.92 17.36 51.83
N ARG A 90 -45.35 18.25 51.02
CA ARG A 90 -46.11 19.27 50.28
C ARG A 90 -47.11 18.65 49.30
N THR A 91 -46.73 17.58 48.60
CA THR A 91 -47.65 16.84 47.72
C THR A 91 -48.73 16.12 48.52
N ARG A 92 -48.39 15.47 49.64
CA ARG A 92 -49.39 14.85 50.53
C ARG A 92 -50.40 15.88 51.04
N LEU A 93 -49.93 17.04 51.47
CA LEU A 93 -50.80 18.14 51.89
C LEU A 93 -51.75 18.57 50.76
N ALA A 94 -51.24 18.77 49.55
CA ALA A 94 -52.07 19.15 48.40
C ALA A 94 -53.14 18.09 48.06
N LEU A 95 -52.82 16.80 48.19
CA LEU A 95 -53.76 15.71 47.97
C LEU A 95 -54.80 15.61 49.09
N LEU A 96 -54.37 15.66 50.36
CA LEU A 96 -55.27 15.57 51.53
C LEU A 96 -56.22 16.77 51.65
N THR A 97 -55.82 17.93 51.14
CA THR A 97 -56.66 19.15 51.12
C THR A 97 -57.44 19.34 49.82
N TYR A 98 -57.41 18.37 48.89
CA TYR A 98 -58.10 18.46 47.60
C TYR A 98 -59.59 18.77 47.75
N ASN A 99 -60.30 18.05 48.62
CA ASN A 99 -61.74 18.28 48.84
C ASN A 99 -62.05 19.68 49.40
N LYS A 100 -61.09 20.32 50.10
CA LYS A 100 -61.25 21.67 50.66
C LYS A 100 -60.94 22.76 49.62
N ASN A 101 -59.96 22.53 48.75
CA ASN A 101 -59.59 23.50 47.71
C ASN A 101 -59.03 22.80 46.44
N PRO A 102 -59.93 22.28 45.57
CA PRO A 102 -59.51 21.54 44.38
C PRO A 102 -58.64 22.38 43.44
N LYS A 103 -58.93 23.68 43.32
CA LYS A 103 -58.21 24.60 42.42
C LYS A 103 -56.75 24.80 42.85
N LYS A 104 -56.50 24.99 44.15
CA LYS A 104 -55.14 25.14 44.70
C LYS A 104 -54.34 23.84 44.54
N SER A 105 -54.97 22.70 44.81
CA SER A 105 -54.32 21.39 44.68
C SER A 105 -53.99 21.05 43.22
N LEU A 106 -54.93 21.26 42.29
CA LEU A 106 -54.69 21.02 40.86
C LEU A 106 -53.64 21.98 40.29
N GLY A 107 -53.66 23.26 40.67
CA GLY A 107 -52.63 24.23 40.27
C GLY A 107 -51.23 23.79 40.72
N TYR A 108 -51.09 23.37 41.98
CA TYR A 108 -49.83 22.80 42.48
C TYR A 108 -49.37 21.58 41.69
N LEU A 109 -50.27 20.63 41.40
CA LEU A 109 -49.93 19.41 40.67
C LEU A 109 -49.54 19.71 39.21
N GLN A 110 -50.23 20.62 38.54
CA GLN A 110 -49.90 21.07 37.18
C GLN A 110 -48.51 21.67 37.11
N GLU A 111 -48.18 22.59 38.03
CA GLU A 111 -46.84 23.18 38.12
C GLU A 111 -45.77 22.14 38.45
N ARG A 112 -46.04 21.25 39.42
CA ARG A 112 -45.08 20.26 39.90
C ARG A 112 -44.74 19.22 38.84
N PHE A 113 -45.74 18.73 38.12
CA PHE A 113 -45.58 17.69 37.10
C PHE A 113 -45.38 18.26 35.69
N LYS A 114 -45.35 19.60 35.55
CA LYS A 114 -45.24 20.31 34.25
C LYS A 114 -46.28 19.81 33.25
N ILE A 115 -47.51 19.59 33.70
CA ILE A 115 -48.59 19.10 32.85
C ILE A 115 -48.98 20.24 31.90
N GLN A 116 -48.70 20.06 30.62
CA GLN A 116 -49.16 20.94 29.56
C GLN A 116 -50.37 20.30 28.89
N TYR A 117 -51.40 21.10 28.62
CA TYR A 117 -52.52 20.72 27.75
C TYR A 117 -52.34 21.46 26.43
N PRO A 118 -51.48 20.98 25.50
CA PRO A 118 -51.24 21.67 24.22
C PRO A 118 -52.43 21.60 23.26
N TYR A 119 -53.48 20.84 23.60
CA TYR A 119 -54.64 20.65 22.76
C TYR A 119 -55.61 21.84 22.88
N LYS A 120 -55.69 22.63 21.81
CA LYS A 120 -56.84 23.50 21.56
C LYS A 120 -57.99 22.66 21.02
N LYS A 121 -59.23 23.05 21.34
CA LYS A 121 -60.45 22.46 20.76
C LYS A 121 -60.40 22.64 19.24
N GLU A 122 -60.52 21.56 18.47
CA GLU A 122 -60.65 21.63 17.01
C GLU A 122 -61.95 22.37 16.68
N GLN A 123 -61.84 23.56 16.10
CA GLN A 123 -62.96 24.27 15.47
C GLN A 123 -63.00 23.81 14.02
N LEU A 124 -63.96 22.95 13.68
CA LEU A 124 -64.10 22.34 12.35
C LEU A 124 -64.50 23.35 11.24
N ASP A 125 -64.95 24.55 11.63
CA ASP A 125 -65.50 25.56 10.70
C ASP A 125 -64.56 26.75 10.41
N VAL A 126 -63.27 26.65 10.74
CA VAL A 126 -62.29 27.72 10.45
C VAL A 126 -61.43 27.33 9.25
N GLU A 127 -61.48 28.13 8.18
CA GLU A 127 -60.56 27.98 7.05
C GLU A 127 -59.10 28.03 7.55
N PRO A 128 -58.26 27.03 7.25
CA PRO A 128 -56.89 27.00 7.72
C PRO A 128 -56.10 28.21 7.20
N ASN A 129 -55.77 29.16 8.06
CA ASN A 129 -54.84 30.26 7.75
C ASN A 129 -53.38 29.77 7.82
N VAL A 130 -53.06 28.74 7.04
CA VAL A 130 -51.71 28.21 6.85
C VAL A 130 -51.33 28.35 5.39
N PRO A 131 -50.06 28.68 5.07
CA PRO A 131 -49.62 28.78 3.69
C PRO A 131 -49.83 27.44 2.97
N THR A 132 -50.62 27.45 1.89
CA THR A 132 -50.87 26.27 1.04
C THR A 132 -49.77 26.06 0.00
N THR A 133 -48.85 27.01 -0.14
CA THR A 133 -47.71 26.96 -1.05
C THR A 133 -46.40 27.21 -0.33
N LEU A 134 -45.36 26.47 -0.71
CA LEU A 134 -44.03 26.62 -0.14
C LEU A 134 -43.27 27.69 -0.94
N ASP A 135 -42.78 28.73 -0.26
CA ASP A 135 -42.01 29.80 -0.89
C ASP A 135 -40.75 29.24 -1.58
N PRO A 136 -40.67 29.28 -2.93
CA PRO A 136 -39.53 28.74 -3.68
C PRO A 136 -38.20 29.38 -3.27
N LYS A 137 -38.20 30.63 -2.78
CA LYS A 137 -37.00 31.33 -2.33
C LYS A 137 -36.43 30.75 -1.03
N ARG A 138 -37.24 30.01 -0.25
CA ARG A 138 -36.80 29.38 1.01
C ARG A 138 -36.23 27.98 0.81
N ILE A 139 -36.57 27.34 -0.32
CA ILE A 139 -36.14 25.97 -0.66
C ILE A 139 -35.15 25.92 -1.83
N SER A 140 -34.60 27.07 -2.22
CA SER A 140 -33.56 27.10 -3.25
C SER A 140 -32.27 26.45 -2.76
N ARG A 141 -31.49 25.94 -3.72
CA ARG A 141 -30.20 25.31 -3.44
C ARG A 141 -29.21 26.29 -2.81
N GLU A 142 -29.26 27.56 -3.21
CA GLU A 142 -28.46 28.65 -2.64
C GLU A 142 -28.81 28.88 -1.16
N GLN A 143 -30.10 28.88 -0.82
CA GLN A 143 -30.56 29.11 0.54
C GLN A 143 -30.21 27.93 1.46
N PHE A 144 -30.36 26.69 0.97
CA PHE A 144 -29.88 25.51 1.69
C PHE A 144 -28.37 25.51 1.87
N ALA A 145 -27.60 25.89 0.84
CA ALA A 145 -26.15 25.99 0.95
C ALA A 145 -25.71 27.07 1.95
N LYS A 146 -26.41 28.21 2.01
CA LYS A 146 -26.16 29.28 3.00
C LYS A 146 -26.43 28.78 4.42
N ARG A 147 -27.56 28.09 4.63
CA ARG A 147 -27.91 27.48 5.92
C ARG A 147 -26.89 26.42 6.36
N ALA A 148 -26.51 25.53 5.45
CA ALA A 148 -25.50 24.50 5.72
C ALA A 148 -24.17 25.11 6.16
N LEU A 149 -23.65 26.10 5.42
CA LEU A 149 -22.41 26.77 5.79
C LEU A 149 -22.52 27.51 7.12
N SER A 150 -23.65 28.16 7.41
CA SER A 150 -23.86 28.85 8.69
C SER A 150 -23.84 27.87 9.87
N ASN A 151 -24.50 26.71 9.72
CA ASN A 151 -24.58 25.71 10.80
C ASN A 151 -23.24 25.01 11.06
N TYR A 152 -22.36 24.93 10.06
CA TYR A 152 -21.10 24.20 10.13
C TYR A 152 -19.86 25.11 10.08
N ASN A 153 -19.96 26.36 10.57
CA ASN A 153 -18.83 27.30 10.64
C ASN A 153 -18.08 27.44 9.30
N ASN A 154 -18.85 27.61 8.22
CA ASN A 154 -18.39 27.72 6.83
C ASN A 154 -17.65 26.49 6.28
N ARG A 155 -17.83 25.31 6.89
CA ARG A 155 -17.31 24.01 6.43
C ARG A 155 -18.31 23.25 5.58
N LEU A 156 -17.81 22.29 4.80
CA LEU A 156 -18.61 21.49 3.87
C LEU A 156 -19.28 20.26 4.52
N ASN A 157 -19.33 20.16 5.85
CA ASN A 157 -19.91 19.01 6.57
C ASN A 157 -21.42 18.86 6.31
N GLY A 158 -22.14 19.96 6.04
CA GLY A 158 -23.56 19.92 5.72
C GLY A 158 -23.90 19.56 4.26
N PHE A 159 -22.91 19.16 3.45
CA PHE A 159 -23.11 18.78 2.06
C PHE A 159 -22.82 17.29 1.87
N GLU A 160 -23.72 16.59 1.19
CA GLU A 160 -23.53 15.19 0.76
C GLU A 160 -22.52 15.08 -0.39
N GLU A 161 -22.08 13.85 -0.68
CA GLU A 161 -21.12 13.58 -1.76
C GLU A 161 -21.65 13.96 -3.14
N SER A 162 -22.95 13.73 -3.37
CA SER A 162 -23.69 14.12 -4.59
C SER A 162 -23.61 15.63 -4.88
N ALA A 163 -23.43 16.46 -3.85
CA ALA A 163 -23.34 17.91 -3.98
C ALA A 163 -21.94 18.41 -4.34
N LEU A 164 -20.90 17.56 -4.25
CA LEU A 164 -19.51 17.98 -4.50
C LEU A 164 -19.29 18.43 -5.95
N ALA A 165 -19.89 17.72 -6.92
CA ALA A 165 -19.80 18.08 -8.33
C ALA A 165 -20.34 19.49 -8.61
N TRP A 166 -21.46 19.84 -7.97
CA TRP A 166 -22.04 21.18 -8.05
C TRP A 166 -21.17 22.22 -7.34
N LEU A 167 -20.64 21.92 -6.15
CA LEU A 167 -19.77 22.83 -5.40
C LEU A 167 -18.51 23.22 -6.19
N ILE A 168 -17.94 22.29 -6.96
CA ILE A 168 -16.77 22.51 -7.82
C ILE A 168 -17.06 23.51 -8.94
N GLN A 169 -18.28 23.50 -9.48
CA GLN A 169 -18.64 24.26 -10.68
C GLN A 169 -19.25 25.62 -10.35
N SER A 170 -20.07 25.69 -9.30
CA SER A 170 -20.98 26.80 -9.08
C SER A 170 -20.53 27.77 -7.99
N ARG A 171 -19.41 27.52 -7.29
CA ARG A 171 -19.01 28.35 -6.14
C ARG A 171 -17.52 28.58 -6.06
N GLN A 172 -17.14 29.79 -5.66
CA GLN A 172 -15.77 30.08 -5.22
C GLN A 172 -15.55 29.54 -3.81
N LEU A 173 -14.61 28.60 -3.67
CA LEU A 173 -14.32 27.93 -2.42
C LEU A 173 -13.16 28.62 -1.70
N THR A 174 -13.31 28.81 -0.38
CA THR A 174 -12.19 29.21 0.49
C THR A 174 -11.10 28.13 0.51
N ASN A 175 -9.91 28.43 1.03
CA ASN A 175 -8.82 27.44 1.10
C ASN A 175 -9.23 26.19 1.90
N ASP A 176 -9.91 26.36 3.03
CA ASP A 176 -10.35 25.25 3.88
C ASP A 176 -11.47 24.43 3.22
N GLN A 177 -12.43 25.10 2.59
CA GLN A 177 -13.49 24.43 1.83
C GLN A 177 -12.92 23.62 0.66
N ARG A 178 -11.97 24.19 -0.08
CA ARG A 178 -11.29 23.51 -1.19
C ARG A 178 -10.57 22.25 -0.72
N ARG A 179 -9.84 22.35 0.39
CA ARG A 179 -9.14 21.21 0.99
C ARG A 179 -10.11 20.12 1.43
N GLN A 180 -11.19 20.49 2.11
CA GLN A 180 -12.21 19.54 2.55
C GLN A 180 -12.91 18.88 1.35
N LEU A 181 -13.20 19.65 0.31
CA LEU A 181 -13.74 19.12 -0.94
C LEU A 181 -12.78 18.10 -1.56
N LEU A 182 -11.52 18.48 -1.77
CA LEU A 182 -10.50 17.60 -2.35
C LEU A 182 -10.26 16.33 -1.52
N SER A 183 -10.38 16.40 -0.19
CA SER A 183 -10.26 15.23 0.69
C SER A 183 -11.41 14.23 0.55
N ARG A 184 -12.57 14.69 0.04
CA ARG A 184 -13.77 13.87 -0.13
C ARG A 184 -13.95 13.35 -1.55
N LEU A 185 -13.19 13.84 -2.53
CA LEU A 185 -13.29 13.38 -3.91
C LEU A 185 -12.70 11.98 -4.07
N THR A 186 -13.48 11.10 -4.68
CA THR A 186 -13.13 9.71 -5.00
C THR A 186 -12.86 9.49 -6.49
N HIS A 187 -13.20 10.45 -7.35
CA HIS A 187 -13.04 10.34 -8.81
C HIS A 187 -12.38 11.60 -9.41
N PRO A 188 -11.50 11.44 -10.42
CA PRO A 188 -10.72 12.53 -11.01
C PRO A 188 -11.38 13.15 -12.26
N ASP A 189 -12.70 13.10 -12.38
CA ASP A 189 -13.50 13.40 -13.57
C ASP A 189 -13.84 14.89 -13.76
N PHE A 190 -13.38 15.76 -12.86
CA PHE A 190 -13.63 17.20 -12.93
C PHE A 190 -12.60 17.95 -13.79
N LYS A 191 -13.08 18.74 -14.76
CA LYS A 191 -12.23 19.51 -15.69
C LYS A 191 -11.29 20.51 -14.98
N ASN A 192 -11.75 21.16 -13.92
CA ASN A 192 -10.99 22.15 -13.16
C ASN A 192 -10.19 21.56 -11.97
N LEU A 193 -10.12 20.23 -11.86
CA LEU A 193 -9.43 19.56 -10.76
C LEU A 193 -7.93 19.93 -10.64
N PRO A 194 -7.14 19.98 -11.73
CA PRO A 194 -5.75 20.43 -11.66
C PRO A 194 -5.60 21.83 -11.07
N GLN A 195 -6.48 22.76 -11.43
CA GLN A 195 -6.46 24.14 -10.95
C GLN A 195 -6.78 24.20 -9.45
N LEU A 196 -7.77 23.43 -8.99
CA LEU A 196 -8.12 23.33 -7.57
C LEU A 196 -6.97 22.75 -6.74
N ILE A 197 -6.33 21.68 -7.22
CA ILE A 197 -5.18 21.07 -6.54
C ILE A 197 -4.00 22.03 -6.53
N ALA A 198 -3.66 22.66 -7.66
CA ALA A 198 -2.59 23.64 -7.73
C ALA A 198 -2.81 24.81 -6.76
N ALA A 199 -4.05 25.26 -6.62
CA ALA A 199 -4.41 26.29 -5.66
C ALA A 199 -4.29 25.80 -4.21
N ASP A 200 -4.75 24.58 -3.87
CA ASP A 200 -4.56 23.99 -2.53
C ASP A 200 -3.08 23.82 -2.18
N LEU A 201 -2.25 23.41 -3.14
CA LEU A 201 -0.80 23.26 -2.94
C LEU A 201 -0.07 24.58 -2.68
N LYS A 202 -0.64 25.72 -3.08
CA LYS A 202 -0.13 27.05 -2.78
C LYS A 202 -0.59 27.59 -1.42
N ALA A 203 -1.57 26.96 -0.78
CA ALA A 203 -2.09 27.42 0.50
C ALA A 203 -1.08 27.19 1.65
N LYS A 204 -1.07 28.10 2.63
CA LYS A 204 -0.11 28.12 3.76
C LYS A 204 -0.03 26.79 4.54
N TYR A 205 -1.16 26.11 4.72
CA TYR A 205 -1.25 24.85 5.49
C TYR A 205 -1.33 23.62 4.58
N SER A 206 -0.84 23.73 3.34
CA SER A 206 -0.78 22.59 2.45
C SER A 206 0.21 21.55 2.98
N ARG A 207 -0.20 20.28 2.91
CA ARG A 207 0.65 19.13 3.26
C ARG A 207 1.40 18.58 2.03
N GLY A 208 1.40 19.31 0.92
CA GLY A 208 2.04 18.91 -0.33
C GLY A 208 1.29 17.83 -1.11
N PHE A 209 1.84 17.48 -2.28
CA PHE A 209 1.24 16.47 -3.16
C PHE A 209 1.34 15.07 -2.54
N GLY A 210 0.31 14.25 -2.77
CA GLY A 210 0.16 12.92 -2.16
C GLY A 210 -0.51 12.89 -0.78
N SER A 211 -0.78 14.05 -0.16
CA SER A 211 -1.46 14.13 1.15
C SER A 211 -2.97 13.85 1.11
N LEU A 212 -3.60 14.02 -0.06
CA LEU A 212 -5.02 13.74 -0.31
C LEU A 212 -5.17 12.54 -1.25
N GLY A 213 -6.19 11.71 -1.03
CA GLY A 213 -6.44 10.50 -1.82
C GLY A 213 -6.58 10.77 -3.32
N ILE A 214 -7.29 11.86 -3.66
CA ILE A 214 -7.53 12.29 -5.04
C ILE A 214 -6.24 12.48 -5.86
N HIS A 215 -5.12 12.86 -5.22
CA HIS A 215 -3.85 13.06 -5.91
C HIS A 215 -3.37 11.80 -6.65
N ARG A 216 -3.61 10.61 -6.10
CA ARG A 216 -3.17 9.32 -6.69
C ARG A 216 -4.06 8.86 -7.84
N LEU A 217 -5.28 9.39 -7.90
CA LEU A 217 -6.28 9.00 -8.89
C LEU A 217 -6.20 9.80 -10.19
N LEU A 218 -5.52 10.95 -10.18
CA LEU A 218 -5.35 11.82 -11.33
C LEU A 218 -4.92 11.08 -12.61
N LEU A 219 -5.48 11.52 -13.73
CA LEU A 219 -5.13 11.05 -15.06
C LEU A 219 -3.79 11.64 -15.51
N LEU A 220 -3.11 10.98 -16.45
CA LEU A 220 -1.82 11.45 -16.97
C LEU A 220 -1.93 12.87 -17.57
N SER A 221 -3.00 13.16 -18.30
CA SER A 221 -3.27 14.50 -18.85
C SER A 221 -3.43 15.57 -17.77
N GLN A 222 -4.05 15.22 -16.64
CA GLN A 222 -4.22 16.13 -15.50
C GLN A 222 -2.90 16.35 -14.74
N LEU A 223 -2.06 15.33 -14.63
CA LEU A 223 -0.71 15.47 -14.08
C LEU A 223 0.14 16.41 -14.93
N GLU A 224 0.06 16.33 -16.26
CA GLU A 224 0.74 17.28 -17.15
C GLU A 224 0.21 18.71 -16.99
N GLN A 225 -1.11 18.89 -16.88
CA GLN A 225 -1.68 20.21 -16.57
C GLN A 225 -1.19 20.76 -15.23
N LEU A 226 -1.07 19.91 -14.20
CA LEU A 226 -0.48 20.30 -12.92
C LEU A 226 0.98 20.72 -13.04
N LEU A 227 1.76 20.08 -13.91
CA LEU A 227 3.15 20.47 -14.15
C LEU A 227 3.27 21.84 -14.83
N VAL A 228 2.31 22.21 -15.69
CA VAL A 228 2.23 23.57 -16.25
C VAL A 228 1.95 24.60 -15.14
N LEU A 229 1.04 24.28 -14.21
CA LEU A 229 0.65 25.18 -13.13
C LEU A 229 1.67 25.27 -11.98
N LYS A 230 2.41 24.19 -11.73
CA LYS A 230 3.42 24.09 -10.66
C LYS A 230 4.57 23.15 -11.05
N PRO A 231 5.58 23.65 -11.80
CA PRO A 231 6.70 22.83 -12.28
C PRO A 231 7.53 22.16 -11.18
N ASP A 232 7.62 22.77 -9.99
CA ASP A 232 8.38 22.25 -8.84
C ASP A 232 7.92 20.87 -8.35
N LEU A 233 6.73 20.41 -8.77
CA LEU A 233 6.23 19.07 -8.48
C LEU A 233 7.17 17.97 -8.99
N LEU A 234 7.99 18.23 -10.01
CA LEU A 234 9.01 17.29 -10.49
C LEU A 234 10.11 16.99 -9.47
N ASN A 235 10.22 17.79 -8.39
CA ASN A 235 11.14 17.53 -7.28
C ASN A 235 10.49 16.73 -6.14
N GLN A 236 9.17 16.48 -6.20
CA GLN A 236 8.42 15.82 -5.14
C GLN A 236 8.27 14.32 -5.41
N GLN A 237 8.79 13.50 -4.52
CA GLN A 237 8.77 12.04 -4.63
C GLN A 237 7.36 11.46 -4.86
N ASN A 238 6.35 11.94 -4.12
CA ASN A 238 4.97 11.46 -4.25
C ASN A 238 4.37 11.74 -5.63
N PHE A 239 4.69 12.90 -6.22
CA PHE A 239 4.24 13.25 -7.55
C PHE A 239 4.89 12.35 -8.60
N VAL A 240 6.22 12.21 -8.53
CA VAL A 240 6.99 11.34 -9.42
C VAL A 240 6.49 9.90 -9.37
N GLN A 241 6.27 9.33 -8.17
CA GLN A 241 5.72 7.97 -8.03
C GLN A 241 4.33 7.83 -8.64
N THR A 242 3.44 8.80 -8.40
CA THR A 242 2.08 8.79 -8.99
C THR A 242 2.15 8.84 -10.51
N TYR A 243 3.01 9.69 -11.07
CA TYR A 243 3.21 9.81 -12.51
C TYR A 243 3.73 8.50 -13.12
N LEU A 244 4.72 7.86 -12.49
CA LEU A 244 5.27 6.58 -12.94
C LEU A 244 4.22 5.47 -13.00
N ILE A 245 3.32 5.40 -12.02
CA ILE A 245 2.21 4.43 -12.01
C ILE A 245 1.33 4.62 -13.26
N LYS A 246 1.05 5.87 -13.66
CA LYS A 246 0.25 6.16 -14.86
C LYS A 246 0.98 5.88 -16.18
N LEU A 247 2.29 5.65 -16.15
CA LEU A 247 3.07 5.23 -17.32
C LEU A 247 3.16 3.70 -17.49
N GLN A 248 2.73 2.93 -16.49
CA GLN A 248 2.81 1.48 -16.51
C GLN A 248 2.09 0.90 -17.74
N PRO A 249 2.58 -0.21 -18.30
CA PRO A 249 1.87 -0.92 -19.37
C PRO A 249 0.50 -1.39 -18.90
N SER A 250 -0.46 -1.50 -19.84
CA SER A 250 -1.77 -2.10 -19.53
C SER A 250 -1.61 -3.54 -19.02
N PRO A 251 -2.50 -4.04 -18.13
CA PRO A 251 -2.54 -5.46 -17.77
C PRO A 251 -2.62 -6.40 -18.98
N ASP A 252 -3.19 -5.94 -20.10
CA ASP A 252 -3.33 -6.71 -21.34
C ASP A 252 -2.04 -6.74 -22.19
N GLU A 253 -1.04 -5.89 -21.89
CA GLU A 253 0.24 -5.86 -22.60
C GLU A 253 1.24 -6.88 -22.03
N GLN A 254 1.74 -7.78 -22.88
CA GLN A 254 2.76 -8.78 -22.51
C GLN A 254 4.19 -8.23 -22.57
N TRP A 255 4.40 -7.04 -22.02
CA TRP A 255 5.66 -6.31 -22.16
C TRP A 255 6.87 -7.04 -21.57
N ARG A 256 6.70 -7.92 -20.57
CA ARG A 256 7.80 -8.69 -19.98
C ARG A 256 8.41 -9.73 -20.93
N HIS A 257 7.61 -10.28 -21.84
CA HIS A 257 8.06 -11.27 -22.82
C HIS A 257 8.18 -10.68 -24.24
N ASN A 258 7.61 -9.50 -24.48
CA ASN A 258 7.69 -8.80 -25.75
C ASN A 258 8.70 -7.64 -25.70
N ARG A 259 9.88 -7.87 -26.30
CA ARG A 259 10.97 -6.89 -26.37
C ARG A 259 10.56 -5.53 -26.99
N LYS A 260 9.62 -5.51 -27.95
CA LYS A 260 9.13 -4.26 -28.58
C LYS A 260 8.27 -3.45 -27.61
N GLN A 261 7.39 -4.11 -26.88
CA GLN A 261 6.55 -3.47 -25.85
C GLN A 261 7.41 -2.99 -24.67
N LEU A 262 8.39 -3.79 -24.21
CA LEU A 262 9.37 -3.36 -23.21
C LEU A 262 10.14 -2.11 -23.67
N ALA A 263 10.59 -2.08 -24.92
CA ALA A 263 11.27 -0.91 -25.49
C ALA A 263 10.39 0.36 -25.45
N ALA A 264 9.12 0.24 -25.86
CA ALA A 264 8.17 1.34 -25.83
C ALA A 264 7.92 1.83 -24.39
N TYR A 265 7.78 0.91 -23.44
CA TYR A 265 7.61 1.25 -22.04
C TYR A 265 8.83 1.99 -21.45
N LEU A 266 10.03 1.45 -21.64
CA LEU A 266 11.26 2.08 -21.18
C LEU A 266 11.51 3.44 -21.85
N ALA A 267 11.05 3.63 -23.09
CA ALA A 267 11.11 4.94 -23.76
C ALA A 267 10.18 5.97 -23.10
N ARG A 268 8.96 5.59 -22.70
CA ARG A 268 8.04 6.45 -21.93
C ARG A 268 8.67 6.86 -20.60
N LEU A 269 9.23 5.89 -19.86
CA LEU A 269 9.92 6.16 -18.60
C LEU A 269 11.09 7.12 -18.78
N GLN A 270 11.91 6.92 -19.82
CA GLN A 270 13.07 7.79 -20.09
C GLN A 270 12.65 9.22 -20.44
N LYS A 271 11.61 9.40 -21.25
CA LYS A 271 11.07 10.72 -21.60
C LYS A 271 10.64 11.50 -20.36
N PHE A 272 10.12 10.82 -19.34
CA PHE A 272 9.78 11.45 -18.07
C PHE A 272 11.03 11.68 -17.20
N ALA A 273 11.89 10.67 -17.05
CA ALA A 273 13.07 10.72 -16.20
C ALA A 273 14.07 11.83 -16.57
N THR A 274 14.17 12.18 -17.86
CA THR A 274 15.04 13.27 -18.35
C THR A 274 14.61 14.66 -17.87
N ARG A 275 13.33 14.85 -17.53
CA ARG A 275 12.78 16.12 -17.00
C ARG A 275 13.10 16.33 -15.51
N LEU A 276 13.52 15.28 -14.80
CA LEU A 276 13.66 15.31 -13.35
C LEU A 276 14.95 16.00 -12.90
N ALA A 277 14.92 16.59 -11.71
CA ALA A 277 16.12 17.14 -11.08
C ALA A 277 17.07 16.04 -10.56
N PRO A 278 18.32 16.39 -10.19
CA PRO A 278 19.30 15.43 -9.65
C PRO A 278 18.86 14.69 -8.38
N VAL A 279 17.90 15.22 -7.61
CA VAL A 279 17.33 14.52 -6.44
C VAL A 279 16.72 13.16 -6.82
N HIS A 280 16.33 12.96 -8.08
CA HIS A 280 15.81 11.71 -8.62
C HIS A 280 16.85 10.91 -9.42
N ASN A 281 18.16 11.12 -9.18
CA ASN A 281 19.23 10.37 -9.86
C ASN A 281 19.10 8.85 -9.70
N SER A 282 18.61 8.35 -8.57
CA SER A 282 18.32 6.92 -8.39
C SER A 282 17.32 6.38 -9.42
N LEU A 283 16.25 7.13 -9.73
CA LEU A 283 15.27 6.77 -10.74
C LEU A 283 15.84 6.88 -12.16
N LYS A 284 16.64 7.92 -12.44
CA LYS A 284 17.33 8.07 -13.73
C LYS A 284 18.26 6.89 -13.99
N ALA A 285 19.05 6.50 -12.98
CA ALA A 285 19.90 5.32 -13.03
C ALA A 285 19.08 4.06 -13.28
N HIS A 286 17.97 3.87 -12.55
CA HIS A 286 17.04 2.75 -12.72
C HIS A 286 16.56 2.61 -14.16
N VAL A 287 16.05 3.68 -14.75
CA VAL A 287 15.55 3.65 -16.13
C VAL A 287 16.67 3.39 -17.14
N LEU A 288 17.82 4.07 -17.01
CA LEU A 288 18.95 3.87 -17.91
C LEU A 288 19.52 2.45 -17.82
N TYR A 289 19.64 1.89 -16.62
CA TYR A 289 20.10 0.52 -16.40
C TYR A 289 19.22 -0.50 -17.14
N HIS A 290 17.90 -0.41 -16.99
CA HIS A 290 16.98 -1.32 -17.69
C HIS A 290 16.98 -1.12 -19.21
N GLN A 291 17.26 0.10 -19.69
CA GLN A 291 17.49 0.33 -21.12
C GLN A 291 18.80 -0.31 -21.63
N LEU A 292 19.87 -0.29 -20.83
CA LEU A 292 21.12 -0.95 -21.16
C LEU A 292 20.97 -2.48 -21.16
N LEU A 293 20.21 -3.04 -20.21
CA LEU A 293 19.87 -4.47 -20.26
C LEU A 293 19.14 -4.84 -21.56
N LEU A 294 18.12 -4.06 -21.94
CA LEU A 294 17.38 -4.30 -23.17
C LEU A 294 18.28 -4.19 -24.41
N ASP A 295 19.14 -3.18 -24.46
CA ASP A 295 20.12 -3.01 -25.53
C ASP A 295 21.05 -4.21 -25.66
N GLN A 296 21.57 -4.72 -24.54
CA GLN A 296 22.43 -5.91 -24.51
C GLN A 296 21.68 -7.15 -25.03
N LEU A 297 20.44 -7.37 -24.59
CA LEU A 297 19.57 -8.47 -25.07
C LEU A 297 19.27 -8.36 -26.58
N GLN A 298 19.35 -7.16 -27.15
CA GLN A 298 19.16 -6.90 -28.58
C GLN A 298 20.49 -6.86 -29.38
N GLY A 299 21.64 -7.01 -28.71
CA GLY A 299 22.95 -6.85 -29.32
C GLY A 299 23.29 -5.40 -29.72
N LYS A 300 22.54 -4.41 -29.24
CA LYS A 300 22.63 -2.99 -29.63
C LYS A 300 23.28 -2.14 -28.53
N HIS A 301 24.59 -2.25 -28.35
CA HIS A 301 25.32 -1.48 -27.32
C HIS A 301 25.39 0.01 -27.68
N LYS A 302 24.45 0.82 -27.17
CA LYS A 302 24.43 2.27 -27.42
C LYS A 302 25.39 3.02 -26.50
N LYS A 303 26.49 3.51 -27.06
CA LYS A 303 27.56 4.21 -26.32
C LYS A 303 27.06 5.46 -25.58
N GLU A 304 26.29 6.31 -26.24
CA GLU A 304 25.76 7.54 -25.64
C GLU A 304 24.94 7.26 -24.37
N ARG A 305 24.06 6.25 -24.43
CA ARG A 305 23.25 5.82 -23.28
C ARG A 305 24.10 5.28 -22.14
N PHE A 306 25.11 4.48 -22.48
CA PHE A 306 26.06 3.97 -21.49
C PHE A 306 26.82 5.12 -20.81
N LEU A 307 27.27 6.11 -21.58
CA LEU A 307 27.91 7.32 -21.04
C LEU A 307 26.96 8.10 -20.13
N SER A 308 25.69 8.28 -20.51
CA SER A 308 24.67 8.90 -19.66
C SER A 308 24.50 8.15 -18.33
N TYR A 309 24.54 6.82 -18.35
CA TYR A 309 24.44 6.01 -17.14
C TYR A 309 25.67 6.18 -16.24
N ILE A 310 26.88 6.09 -16.81
CA ILE A 310 28.10 6.16 -15.97
C ILE A 310 28.42 7.55 -15.44
N LYS A 311 27.92 8.60 -16.09
CA LYS A 311 27.95 9.99 -15.61
C LYS A 311 27.18 10.20 -14.31
N LEU A 312 26.19 9.35 -14.01
CA LEU A 312 25.42 9.45 -12.78
C LEU A 312 26.30 9.09 -11.56
N PRO A 313 26.18 9.84 -10.45
CA PRO A 313 27.03 9.66 -9.28
C PRO A 313 26.60 8.43 -8.48
N ARG A 314 27.16 7.27 -8.81
CA ARG A 314 26.84 5.97 -8.18
C ARG A 314 27.90 5.62 -7.13
N ARG A 315 27.50 5.10 -5.97
CA ARG A 315 28.43 4.62 -4.93
C ARG A 315 28.88 3.19 -5.24
N THR A 316 29.80 3.02 -6.18
CA THR A 316 30.38 1.72 -6.52
C THR A 316 31.89 1.71 -6.31
N ASN A 317 32.50 0.53 -6.22
CA ASN A 317 33.92 0.42 -5.92
C ASN A 317 34.81 0.92 -7.08
N TYR A 318 34.30 0.79 -8.32
CA TYR A 318 35.01 1.07 -9.56
C TYR A 318 34.84 2.51 -10.08
N ILE A 319 34.15 3.43 -9.36
CA ILE A 319 34.06 4.84 -9.82
C ILE A 319 35.40 5.56 -9.73
N SER A 320 35.59 6.58 -10.57
CA SER A 320 36.81 7.41 -10.58
C SER A 320 37.02 8.15 -9.25
N ILE A 321 38.28 8.46 -8.92
CA ILE A 321 38.63 9.26 -7.74
C ILE A 321 38.00 10.66 -7.83
N THR A 322 37.97 11.23 -9.04
CA THR A 322 37.32 12.51 -9.32
C THR A 322 35.83 12.47 -8.99
N MET A 323 35.13 11.40 -9.39
CA MET A 323 33.71 11.22 -9.06
C MET A 323 33.50 11.02 -7.56
N LYS A 324 34.37 10.25 -6.88
CA LYS A 324 34.33 10.04 -5.41
C LYS A 324 34.37 11.36 -4.64
N LYS A 325 35.15 12.34 -5.11
CA LYS A 325 35.31 13.66 -4.47
C LYS A 325 34.28 14.69 -4.92
N SER A 326 33.40 14.37 -5.88
CA SER A 326 32.49 15.34 -6.46
C SER A 326 31.34 15.74 -5.52
N LYS A 327 30.93 17.02 -5.56
CA LYS A 327 29.72 17.51 -4.86
C LYS A 327 28.44 16.78 -5.31
N SER A 328 28.42 16.32 -6.56
CA SER A 328 27.30 15.56 -7.14
C SER A 328 27.06 14.25 -6.36
N LEU A 329 28.13 13.49 -6.10
CA LEU A 329 28.05 12.26 -5.31
C LEU A 329 27.73 12.52 -3.84
N GLN A 330 28.17 13.64 -3.28
CA GLN A 330 27.86 13.99 -1.89
C GLN A 330 26.36 14.34 -1.70
N ARG A 331 25.79 15.12 -2.62
CA ARG A 331 24.42 15.66 -2.48
C ARG A 331 23.33 14.79 -3.10
N TYR A 332 23.64 14.15 -4.23
CA TYR A 332 22.64 13.50 -5.09
C TYR A 332 23.10 12.12 -5.57
N ALA A 333 23.71 11.35 -4.66
CA ALA A 333 24.12 9.96 -4.94
C ALA A 333 22.94 9.11 -5.41
N CYS A 334 23.20 8.25 -6.40
CA CYS A 334 22.28 7.19 -6.77
C CYS A 334 22.31 6.10 -5.71
N ASN A 335 21.14 5.71 -5.22
CA ASN A 335 20.95 4.48 -4.46
C ASN A 335 20.45 3.38 -5.41
N LEU A 336 21.35 2.47 -5.80
CA LEU A 336 21.06 1.36 -6.73
C LEU A 336 20.10 0.31 -6.15
N ASN A 337 19.92 0.29 -4.83
CA ASN A 337 18.96 -0.57 -4.15
C ASN A 337 17.57 0.06 -4.01
N SER A 338 17.35 1.26 -4.56
CA SER A 338 16.04 1.92 -4.48
C SER A 338 14.96 1.07 -5.15
N ASN A 339 13.91 0.71 -4.41
CA ASN A 339 12.86 -0.14 -4.92
C ASN A 339 11.76 0.68 -5.60
N TYR A 340 11.72 0.61 -6.93
CA TYR A 340 10.67 1.20 -7.76
C TYR A 340 9.69 0.17 -8.32
N ASN A 341 9.68 -1.08 -7.83
CA ASN A 341 8.84 -2.14 -8.39
C ASN A 341 7.36 -1.77 -8.36
N GLY A 342 6.85 -1.15 -7.30
CA GLY A 342 5.45 -0.70 -7.25
C GLY A 342 5.10 0.43 -8.23
N SER A 343 6.08 1.22 -8.68
CA SER A 343 5.84 2.36 -9.59
C SER A 343 6.25 2.07 -11.03
N THR A 344 7.25 1.23 -11.26
CA THR A 344 7.83 0.92 -12.58
C THR A 344 7.70 -0.55 -12.97
N LEU A 345 7.28 -1.43 -12.06
CA LEU A 345 7.19 -2.88 -12.28
C LEU A 345 8.52 -3.56 -12.66
N LEU A 346 9.63 -2.85 -12.51
CA LEU A 346 11.00 -3.28 -12.80
C LEU A 346 11.76 -3.51 -11.50
N LYS A 347 12.64 -4.52 -11.50
CA LYS A 347 13.47 -4.88 -10.34
C LYS A 347 14.48 -3.76 -10.01
N PRO A 348 14.86 -3.60 -8.73
CA PRO A 348 16.00 -2.76 -8.35
C PRO A 348 17.28 -3.18 -9.09
N ILE A 349 18.24 -2.25 -9.22
CA ILE A 349 19.51 -2.51 -9.91
C ILE A 349 20.38 -3.47 -9.09
N GLY A 350 20.58 -3.19 -7.80
CA GLY A 350 21.54 -3.92 -6.99
C GLY A 350 22.98 -3.68 -7.44
N ASN A 351 23.70 -4.75 -7.79
CA ASN A 351 25.05 -4.67 -8.33
C ASN A 351 25.02 -4.52 -9.86
N ASP A 352 25.53 -3.40 -10.36
CA ASP A 352 25.60 -3.11 -11.79
C ASP A 352 26.96 -3.42 -12.44
N GLU A 353 27.96 -3.88 -11.68
CA GLU A 353 29.33 -4.07 -12.15
C GLU A 353 29.41 -5.02 -13.35
N SER A 354 28.66 -6.13 -13.32
CA SER A 354 28.63 -7.10 -14.43
C SER A 354 28.18 -6.45 -15.75
N LEU A 355 27.09 -5.66 -15.71
CA LEU A 355 26.59 -4.95 -16.88
C LEU A 355 27.58 -3.89 -17.38
N VAL A 356 28.13 -3.08 -16.46
CA VAL A 356 29.09 -2.03 -16.80
C VAL A 356 30.35 -2.62 -17.40
N ARG A 357 30.86 -3.71 -16.83
CA ARG A 357 32.01 -4.45 -17.33
C ARG A 357 31.76 -5.01 -18.72
N SER A 358 30.58 -5.60 -18.96
CA SER A 358 30.18 -6.11 -20.28
C SER A 358 30.18 -5.01 -21.36
N TYR A 359 29.60 -3.84 -21.05
CA TYR A 359 29.59 -2.70 -21.96
C TYR A 359 30.99 -2.14 -22.26
N LEU A 360 31.83 -1.99 -21.23
CA LEU A 360 33.21 -1.56 -21.42
C LEU A 360 33.99 -2.55 -22.29
N ALA A 361 33.89 -3.84 -22.00
CA ALA A 361 34.53 -4.89 -22.78
C ALA A 361 34.08 -4.83 -24.25
N HIS A 362 32.78 -4.65 -24.51
CA HIS A 362 32.26 -4.49 -25.87
C HIS A 362 32.91 -3.31 -26.61
N PHE A 363 33.01 -2.14 -25.98
CA PHE A 363 33.63 -0.96 -26.62
C PHE A 363 35.15 -1.09 -26.76
N PHE A 364 35.82 -1.77 -25.82
CA PHE A 364 37.27 -2.00 -25.85
C PHE A 364 37.73 -2.94 -26.96
N LEU A 365 36.83 -3.74 -27.55
CA LEU A 365 37.17 -4.52 -28.75
C LEU A 365 37.77 -3.63 -29.85
N LYS A 366 37.17 -2.46 -30.09
CA LYS A 366 37.57 -1.53 -31.15
C LYS A 366 38.31 -0.28 -30.67
N ALA A 367 38.32 0.00 -29.37
CA ALA A 367 38.97 1.19 -28.83
C ALA A 367 40.50 1.03 -28.75
N ASP A 368 41.22 2.14 -28.97
CA ASP A 368 42.68 2.21 -28.81
C ASP A 368 43.10 2.53 -27.38
N ASN A 369 42.24 3.20 -26.60
CA ASN A 369 42.51 3.62 -25.23
C ASN A 369 41.22 3.78 -24.41
N THR A 370 41.39 4.10 -23.12
CA THR A 370 40.30 4.18 -22.11
C THR A 370 39.90 5.60 -21.73
N LYS A 371 40.51 6.63 -22.34
CA LYS A 371 40.45 8.03 -21.89
C LYS A 371 39.03 8.58 -21.71
N GLU A 372 38.12 8.17 -22.58
CA GLU A 372 36.73 8.63 -22.56
C GLU A 372 35.96 8.19 -21.29
N PHE A 373 36.37 7.10 -20.64
CA PHE A 373 35.72 6.54 -19.46
C PHE A 373 36.39 6.96 -18.14
N GLU A 374 37.64 7.40 -18.17
CA GLU A 374 38.45 7.79 -17.01
C GLU A 374 37.83 8.90 -16.13
N PRO A 375 37.07 9.88 -16.66
CA PRO A 375 36.37 10.84 -15.82
C PRO A 375 35.36 10.20 -14.86
N TYR A 376 34.82 9.03 -15.21
CA TYR A 376 33.69 8.39 -14.51
C TYR A 376 34.09 7.09 -13.79
N ILE A 377 35.05 6.36 -14.34
CA ILE A 377 35.47 5.03 -13.88
C ILE A 377 36.94 5.10 -13.48
N ASN A 378 37.31 4.34 -12.44
CA ASN A 378 38.67 4.26 -11.96
C ASN A 378 39.63 3.80 -13.07
N ASP A 379 40.72 4.53 -13.22
CA ASP A 379 41.78 4.35 -14.20
C ASP A 379 42.44 2.96 -14.10
N VAL A 380 42.76 2.52 -12.89
CA VAL A 380 43.35 1.20 -12.64
C VAL A 380 42.36 0.09 -13.01
N TYR A 381 41.07 0.26 -12.73
CA TYR A 381 40.01 -0.66 -13.16
C TYR A 381 39.92 -0.72 -14.69
N LEU A 382 39.88 0.43 -15.37
CA LEU A 382 39.81 0.52 -16.82
C LEU A 382 41.03 -0.12 -17.50
N LYS A 383 42.25 0.17 -17.02
CA LYS A 383 43.50 -0.39 -17.53
C LYS A 383 43.47 -1.92 -17.47
N HIS A 384 43.10 -2.49 -16.32
CA HIS A 384 43.04 -3.94 -16.16
C HIS A 384 41.96 -4.56 -17.05
N LEU A 385 40.76 -3.97 -17.12
CA LEU A 385 39.68 -4.48 -17.95
C LEU A 385 40.00 -4.38 -19.45
N PHE A 386 40.67 -3.31 -19.86
CA PHE A 386 41.12 -3.11 -21.24
C PHE A 386 42.13 -4.20 -21.64
N ALA A 387 43.18 -4.40 -20.84
CA ALA A 387 44.16 -5.45 -21.06
C ALA A 387 43.52 -6.84 -21.09
N GLU A 388 42.66 -7.16 -20.12
CA GLU A 388 41.92 -8.41 -20.10
C GLU A 388 41.08 -8.60 -21.37
N THR A 389 40.33 -7.58 -21.78
CA THR A 389 39.49 -7.65 -22.98
C THR A 389 40.32 -7.92 -24.23
N LYS A 390 41.47 -7.25 -24.38
CA LYS A 390 42.37 -7.47 -25.53
C LYS A 390 42.98 -8.87 -25.50
N ILE A 391 43.41 -9.37 -24.33
CA ILE A 391 43.96 -10.72 -24.17
C ILE A 391 42.93 -11.80 -24.53
N VAL A 392 41.71 -11.72 -23.96
CA VAL A 392 40.73 -12.79 -24.17
C VAL A 392 40.18 -12.84 -25.58
N ASN A 393 40.20 -11.72 -26.30
CA ASN A 393 39.87 -11.66 -27.72
C ASN A 393 41.12 -11.81 -28.63
N GLY A 394 42.31 -11.99 -28.02
CA GLY A 394 43.65 -11.96 -28.63
C GLY A 394 43.81 -10.91 -29.71
N LEU A 395 43.60 -9.65 -29.30
CA LEU A 395 43.73 -8.45 -30.11
C LEU A 395 45.03 -7.74 -29.75
N GLY A 396 45.85 -7.39 -30.74
CA GLY A 396 47.12 -6.69 -30.52
C GLY A 396 48.19 -7.54 -29.81
N ASP A 397 49.17 -6.88 -29.21
CA ASP A 397 50.32 -7.52 -28.57
C ASP A 397 49.99 -8.03 -27.16
N GLN A 398 50.03 -9.35 -27.00
CA GLN A 398 49.71 -10.01 -25.74
C GLN A 398 50.71 -9.71 -24.62
N GLU A 399 52.00 -9.56 -24.95
CA GLU A 399 53.04 -9.28 -23.95
C GLU A 399 52.83 -7.88 -23.38
N ARG A 400 52.58 -6.91 -24.27
CA ARG A 400 52.19 -5.55 -23.89
C ARG A 400 50.98 -5.57 -22.97
N TRP A 401 49.91 -6.31 -23.28
CA TRP A 401 48.72 -6.35 -22.44
C TRP A 401 48.92 -7.08 -21.12
N ALA A 402 49.70 -8.16 -21.11
CA ALA A 402 50.06 -8.88 -19.91
C ALA A 402 50.83 -7.98 -18.93
N SER A 403 51.73 -7.12 -19.43
CA SER A 403 52.49 -6.16 -18.62
C SER A 403 51.62 -5.12 -17.90
N LEU A 404 50.39 -4.87 -18.39
CA LEU A 404 49.44 -3.95 -17.76
C LEU A 404 48.67 -4.59 -16.61
N LEU A 405 48.76 -5.92 -16.44
CA LEU A 405 48.09 -6.67 -15.39
C LEU A 405 49.08 -7.06 -14.28
N PRO A 406 48.69 -6.95 -12.99
CA PRO A 406 49.42 -7.58 -11.90
C PRO A 406 49.55 -9.10 -12.12
N PRO A 407 50.67 -9.73 -11.73
CA PRO A 407 50.89 -11.16 -11.94
C PRO A 407 49.74 -12.04 -11.42
N GLU A 408 49.21 -11.71 -10.24
CA GLU A 408 48.06 -12.39 -9.64
C GLU A 408 46.79 -12.30 -10.49
N LYS A 409 46.53 -11.13 -11.12
CA LYS A 409 45.37 -10.98 -12.00
C LYS A 409 45.56 -11.75 -13.30
N PHE A 410 46.77 -11.77 -13.85
CA PHE A 410 47.07 -12.54 -15.05
C PHE A 410 46.96 -14.05 -14.81
N ARG A 411 47.47 -14.56 -13.68
CA ARG A 411 47.29 -15.96 -13.26
C ARG A 411 45.81 -16.32 -13.15
N LYS A 412 45.03 -15.52 -12.41
CA LYS A 412 43.58 -15.70 -12.30
C LYS A 412 42.91 -15.68 -13.67
N LEU A 413 43.29 -14.77 -14.55
CA LEU A 413 42.75 -14.73 -15.91
C LEU A 413 43.08 -15.99 -16.69
N LYS A 414 44.29 -16.55 -16.58
CA LYS A 414 44.68 -17.79 -17.26
C LYS A 414 43.88 -18.99 -16.77
N GLU A 415 43.72 -19.12 -15.45
CA GLU A 415 43.01 -20.23 -14.81
C GLU A 415 41.48 -20.12 -14.92
N ARG A 416 40.94 -18.90 -15.07
CA ARG A 416 39.50 -18.66 -15.14
C ARG A 416 38.83 -19.45 -16.26
N ILE A 417 37.79 -20.20 -15.90
CA ILE A 417 36.89 -20.87 -16.82
C ILE A 417 35.72 -19.94 -17.08
N ASP A 418 35.39 -19.72 -18.36
CA ASP A 418 34.19 -18.99 -18.75
C ASP A 418 33.26 -19.95 -19.51
N LEU A 419 32.02 -20.09 -19.02
CA LEU A 419 30.92 -20.82 -19.65
C LEU A 419 29.65 -19.96 -19.58
N ASP A 420 29.65 -18.87 -20.35
CA ASP A 420 28.59 -17.86 -20.28
C ASP A 420 27.68 -17.92 -21.51
N PHE A 421 26.37 -17.97 -21.32
CA PHE A 421 25.43 -17.78 -22.42
C PHE A 421 25.54 -16.38 -23.01
N ASP A 422 25.45 -16.28 -24.34
CA ASP A 422 25.32 -14.99 -25.00
C ASP A 422 24.02 -14.32 -24.54
N SER A 423 24.10 -13.04 -24.19
CA SER A 423 22.94 -12.25 -23.77
C SER A 423 21.82 -12.17 -24.80
N GLN A 424 22.11 -12.46 -26.08
CA GLN A 424 21.10 -12.45 -27.14
C GLN A 424 20.29 -13.73 -27.22
N ASN A 425 20.70 -14.80 -26.52
CA ASN A 425 20.00 -16.08 -26.51
C ASN A 425 18.54 -15.88 -26.11
N LYS A 426 17.67 -16.66 -26.75
CA LYS A 426 16.27 -16.77 -26.38
C LYS A 426 16.12 -18.00 -25.49
N THR A 427 15.22 -17.90 -24.52
CA THR A 427 14.81 -19.03 -23.67
C THR A 427 13.36 -19.44 -23.97
N ASP A 428 12.57 -18.55 -24.56
CA ASP A 428 11.20 -18.82 -25.00
C ASP A 428 11.14 -18.93 -26.52
N PHE A 429 10.58 -20.03 -27.00
CA PHE A 429 10.46 -20.39 -28.41
C PHE A 429 9.01 -20.79 -28.73
N ALA A 430 8.58 -20.52 -29.96
CA ALA A 430 7.34 -21.09 -30.48
C ALA A 430 7.48 -22.63 -30.59
N PRO A 431 6.37 -23.39 -30.58
CA PRO A 431 6.41 -24.86 -30.59
C PRO A 431 7.30 -25.45 -31.70
N ASN A 432 7.22 -24.89 -32.91
CA ASN A 432 7.97 -25.38 -34.07
C ASN A 432 9.26 -24.58 -34.35
N ALA A 433 9.62 -23.62 -33.50
CA ALA A 433 10.83 -22.83 -33.74
C ALA A 433 12.09 -23.66 -33.44
N PRO A 434 13.13 -23.57 -34.29
CA PRO A 434 14.41 -24.21 -34.02
C PRO A 434 15.08 -23.56 -32.81
N VAL A 435 15.72 -24.39 -31.98
CA VAL A 435 16.44 -23.93 -30.80
C VAL A 435 17.93 -23.90 -31.12
N GLY A 436 18.53 -22.72 -30.98
CA GLY A 436 19.96 -22.51 -31.10
C GLY A 436 20.45 -21.63 -29.95
N LEU A 437 21.60 -21.97 -29.38
CA LEU A 437 22.21 -21.26 -28.28
C LEU A 437 23.66 -20.91 -28.61
N ASP A 438 24.01 -19.67 -28.30
CA ASP A 438 25.38 -19.19 -28.34
C ASP A 438 26.01 -19.24 -26.94
N LEU A 439 27.20 -19.82 -26.83
CA LEU A 439 27.97 -19.90 -25.59
C LEU A 439 29.36 -19.28 -25.80
N HIS A 440 29.80 -18.47 -24.84
CA HIS A 440 31.17 -17.97 -24.78
C HIS A 440 31.99 -18.90 -23.88
N ILE A 441 33.04 -19.47 -24.46
CA ILE A 441 33.85 -20.53 -23.84
C ILE A 441 35.29 -20.04 -23.68
N LYS A 442 35.87 -20.22 -22.50
CA LYS A 442 37.29 -19.96 -22.22
C LYS A 442 37.85 -21.03 -21.27
N ASN A 443 39.06 -21.50 -21.56
CA ASN A 443 39.77 -22.49 -20.73
C ASN A 443 38.97 -23.78 -20.49
N VAL A 444 38.32 -24.29 -21.54
CA VAL A 444 37.59 -25.57 -21.53
C VAL A 444 38.10 -26.42 -22.69
N SER A 445 38.75 -27.54 -22.36
CA SER A 445 39.27 -28.48 -23.35
C SER A 445 38.21 -29.49 -23.79
N THR A 446 37.37 -29.93 -22.86
CA THR A 446 36.25 -30.85 -23.11
C THR A 446 34.97 -30.23 -22.57
N LEU A 447 33.99 -30.05 -23.45
CA LEU A 447 32.66 -29.56 -23.12
C LEU A 447 31.66 -30.67 -23.35
N ILE A 448 30.92 -31.04 -22.31
CA ILE A 448 29.81 -31.99 -22.37
C ILE A 448 28.51 -31.18 -22.33
N VAL A 449 27.60 -31.46 -23.25
CA VAL A 449 26.29 -30.82 -23.34
C VAL A 449 25.23 -31.90 -23.16
N LYS A 450 24.42 -31.76 -22.11
CA LYS A 450 23.33 -32.68 -21.79
C LYS A 450 21.99 -32.00 -21.96
N VAL A 451 21.05 -32.67 -22.61
CA VAL A 451 19.69 -32.16 -22.84
C VAL A 451 18.70 -33.02 -22.05
N PHE A 452 17.88 -32.37 -21.25
CA PHE A 452 16.85 -33.00 -20.44
C PHE A 452 15.48 -32.44 -20.81
N GLU A 453 14.54 -33.32 -21.15
CA GLU A 453 13.12 -33.00 -21.25
C GLU A 453 12.47 -33.17 -19.88
N ILE A 454 11.92 -32.09 -19.34
CA ILE A 454 11.35 -32.10 -18.00
C ILE A 454 9.90 -32.57 -18.08
N ASN A 455 9.57 -33.59 -17.28
CA ASN A 455 8.18 -33.97 -17.04
C ASN A 455 7.48 -32.88 -16.20
N THR A 456 6.95 -31.88 -16.92
CA THR A 456 6.30 -30.71 -16.31
C THR A 456 5.11 -31.10 -15.44
N GLN A 457 4.31 -32.08 -15.86
CA GLN A 457 3.12 -32.54 -15.12
C GLN A 457 3.51 -33.08 -13.74
N SER A 458 4.50 -33.95 -13.67
CA SER A 458 5.00 -34.49 -12.40
C SER A 458 5.60 -33.39 -11.52
N HIS A 459 6.42 -32.50 -12.08
CA HIS A 459 7.03 -31.40 -11.33
C HIS A 459 5.96 -30.50 -10.69
N TYR A 460 5.02 -29.98 -11.48
CA TYR A 460 3.97 -29.09 -10.98
C TYR A 460 3.06 -29.75 -9.94
N ARG A 461 2.81 -31.06 -10.05
CA ARG A 461 2.02 -31.80 -9.06
C ARG A 461 2.72 -31.93 -7.71
N VAL A 462 4.05 -32.10 -7.71
CA VAL A 462 4.83 -32.29 -6.48
C VAL A 462 5.20 -30.96 -5.83
N THR A 463 5.68 -29.99 -6.61
CA THR A 463 6.24 -28.75 -6.07
C THR A 463 5.24 -27.61 -5.99
N GLY A 464 4.20 -27.63 -6.84
CA GLY A 464 3.25 -26.52 -6.98
C GLY A 464 3.88 -25.21 -7.48
N SER A 465 5.11 -25.23 -7.99
CA SER A 465 5.88 -24.05 -8.35
C SER A 465 6.43 -24.10 -9.79
N GLU A 466 6.74 -22.92 -10.34
CA GLU A 466 7.30 -22.81 -11.68
C GLU A 466 8.72 -23.38 -11.76
N ILE A 467 8.98 -24.19 -12.80
CA ILE A 467 10.31 -24.76 -13.07
C ILE A 467 11.30 -23.61 -13.30
N ASN A 468 12.43 -23.63 -12.61
CA ASN A 468 13.53 -22.69 -12.78
C ASN A 468 14.82 -23.44 -13.15
N THR A 469 15.95 -22.74 -13.24
CA THR A 469 17.26 -23.32 -13.55
C THR A 469 17.86 -24.13 -12.39
N ASP A 470 17.29 -24.05 -11.19
CA ASP A 470 17.76 -24.72 -9.97
C ASP A 470 17.17 -26.13 -9.82
N ILE A 471 16.44 -26.62 -10.84
CA ILE A 471 15.91 -27.98 -10.87
C ILE A 471 17.02 -29.01 -10.68
N GLU A 472 16.77 -29.98 -9.80
CA GLU A 472 17.66 -31.10 -9.55
C GLU A 472 17.64 -32.04 -10.76
N LEU A 473 18.80 -32.21 -11.38
CA LEU A 473 18.99 -33.11 -12.52
C LEU A 473 19.60 -34.45 -12.08
N ASP A 474 19.97 -34.57 -10.81
CA ASP A 474 20.56 -35.78 -10.25
C ASP A 474 19.52 -36.91 -10.27
N GLY A 475 19.88 -38.03 -10.91
CA GLY A 475 18.97 -39.14 -11.14
C GLY A 475 18.08 -39.02 -12.38
N LEU A 476 18.12 -37.89 -13.11
CA LEU A 476 17.51 -37.79 -14.44
C LEU A 476 18.48 -38.33 -15.51
N VAL A 477 17.92 -39.08 -16.46
CA VAL A 477 18.67 -39.54 -17.64
C VAL A 477 18.55 -38.47 -18.72
N ALA A 478 19.69 -38.01 -19.24
CA ALA A 478 19.70 -37.07 -20.35
C ALA A 478 19.12 -37.73 -21.61
N ASN A 479 18.24 -37.01 -22.31
CA ASN A 479 17.68 -37.47 -23.59
C ASN A 479 18.78 -37.52 -24.67
N GLU A 480 19.71 -36.57 -24.62
CA GLU A 480 20.83 -36.46 -25.55
C GLU A 480 22.08 -35.99 -24.80
N GLU A 481 23.23 -36.52 -25.18
CA GLU A 481 24.54 -36.12 -24.67
C GLU A 481 25.51 -35.90 -25.84
N MET A 482 26.14 -34.74 -25.87
CA MET A 482 27.13 -34.36 -26.88
C MET A 482 28.44 -33.98 -26.22
N THR A 483 29.57 -34.40 -26.80
CA THR A 483 30.90 -34.03 -26.30
C THR A 483 31.68 -33.29 -27.38
N PHE A 484 32.23 -32.13 -27.02
CA PHE A 484 33.05 -31.29 -27.89
C PHE A 484 34.46 -31.15 -27.31
N HIS A 485 35.46 -31.23 -28.17
CA HIS A 485 36.86 -31.07 -27.80
C HIS A 485 37.44 -29.81 -28.44
N TYR A 486 38.11 -28.98 -27.64
CA TYR A 486 38.70 -27.71 -28.07
C TYR A 486 40.20 -27.68 -27.76
N LYS A 487 40.96 -27.06 -28.67
CA LYS A 487 42.41 -26.81 -28.53
C LYS A 487 42.72 -25.31 -28.43
N ASP A 488 41.71 -24.51 -28.11
CA ASP A 488 41.84 -23.07 -27.97
C ASP A 488 42.80 -22.74 -26.81
N SER A 489 43.58 -21.67 -26.94
CA SER A 489 44.44 -21.21 -25.85
C SER A 489 43.61 -20.91 -24.59
N PRO A 490 44.08 -21.26 -23.37
CA PRO A 490 43.40 -20.95 -22.11
C PRO A 490 43.04 -19.48 -21.93
N LEU A 491 43.75 -18.58 -22.61
CA LEU A 491 43.50 -17.15 -22.57
C LEU A 491 42.36 -16.72 -23.49
N ARG A 492 42.07 -17.45 -24.57
CA ARG A 492 41.09 -17.07 -25.59
C ARG A 492 39.67 -17.40 -25.14
N ARG A 493 38.78 -16.41 -25.23
CA ARG A 493 37.34 -16.54 -25.08
C ARG A 493 36.71 -16.59 -26.47
N VAL A 494 36.08 -17.71 -26.80
CA VAL A 494 35.54 -17.97 -28.15
C VAL A 494 34.04 -18.20 -28.08
N LYS A 495 33.31 -17.54 -28.98
CA LYS A 495 31.88 -17.75 -29.15
C LYS A 495 31.64 -19.01 -29.99
N ARG A 496 30.84 -19.96 -29.47
CA ARG A 496 30.42 -21.18 -30.17
C ARG A 496 28.90 -21.24 -30.25
N HIS A 497 28.38 -21.73 -31.37
CA HIS A 497 26.96 -21.86 -31.63
C HIS A 497 26.56 -23.34 -31.59
N PHE A 498 25.47 -23.66 -30.90
CA PHE A 498 24.94 -25.01 -30.73
C PHE A 498 23.50 -25.05 -31.20
N ASN A 499 23.18 -26.03 -32.04
CA ASN A 499 21.82 -26.28 -32.53
C ASN A 499 21.24 -27.51 -31.85
N PHE A 500 19.96 -27.45 -31.53
CA PHE A 500 19.23 -28.53 -30.86
C PHE A 500 18.01 -28.96 -31.68
N PRO A 501 18.22 -29.58 -32.87
CA PRO A 501 17.11 -30.02 -33.73
C PRO A 501 16.22 -31.08 -33.07
N GLN A 502 16.73 -31.82 -32.09
CA GLN A 502 15.98 -32.79 -31.30
C GLN A 502 14.85 -32.16 -30.47
N LEU A 503 14.92 -30.86 -30.17
CA LEU A 503 13.88 -30.13 -29.46
C LEU A 503 12.77 -29.77 -30.44
N ASN A 504 11.97 -30.75 -30.87
CA ASN A 504 10.96 -30.60 -31.91
C ASN A 504 9.51 -30.53 -31.39
N SER A 505 9.28 -30.80 -30.10
CA SER A 505 7.97 -30.73 -29.45
C SER A 505 7.84 -29.51 -28.54
N ALA A 506 6.59 -29.22 -28.14
CA ALA A 506 6.31 -28.25 -27.09
C ALA A 506 6.63 -28.86 -25.72
N GLY A 507 7.27 -28.10 -24.85
CA GLY A 507 7.75 -28.61 -23.56
C GLY A 507 8.71 -27.67 -22.87
N VAL A 508 9.24 -28.15 -21.74
CA VAL A 508 10.28 -27.46 -20.97
C VAL A 508 11.52 -28.35 -20.99
N TYR A 509 12.64 -27.78 -21.44
CA TYR A 509 13.90 -28.48 -21.57
C TYR A 509 14.97 -27.77 -20.76
N VAL A 510 15.89 -28.54 -20.18
CA VAL A 510 17.10 -28.02 -19.54
C VAL A 510 18.29 -28.48 -20.36
N ILE A 511 19.14 -27.53 -20.75
CA ILE A 511 20.38 -27.81 -21.46
C ILE A 511 21.53 -27.45 -20.51
N ASP A 512 22.28 -28.45 -20.07
CA ASP A 512 23.40 -28.29 -19.15
C ASP A 512 24.73 -28.39 -19.92
N PHE A 513 25.53 -27.32 -19.86
CA PHE A 513 26.85 -27.21 -20.46
C PHE A 513 27.90 -27.37 -19.37
N ILE A 514 28.68 -28.45 -19.41
CA ILE A 514 29.60 -28.85 -18.35
C ILE A 514 31.03 -28.88 -18.92
N GLY A 515 31.96 -28.18 -18.28
CA GLY A 515 33.36 -28.15 -18.70
C GLY A 515 34.31 -27.78 -17.57
N ASN A 516 35.39 -28.54 -17.42
CA ASN A 516 36.46 -28.32 -16.44
C ASN A 516 35.97 -28.03 -15.00
N GLY A 517 34.91 -28.71 -14.56
CA GLY A 517 34.37 -28.57 -13.19
C GLY A 517 33.39 -27.41 -13.00
N GLN A 518 33.02 -26.69 -14.06
CA GLN A 518 31.97 -25.68 -14.05
C GLN A 518 30.79 -26.13 -14.92
N SER A 519 29.56 -25.76 -14.53
CA SER A 519 28.37 -25.96 -15.34
C SER A 519 27.60 -24.66 -15.59
N SER A 520 26.87 -24.61 -16.70
CA SER A 520 26.03 -23.49 -17.10
C SER A 520 24.75 -24.03 -17.73
N ARG A 521 23.61 -23.68 -17.14
CA ARG A 521 22.30 -24.26 -17.50
C ARG A 521 21.42 -23.24 -18.21
N ALA A 522 20.78 -23.67 -19.29
CA ALA A 522 19.71 -22.93 -19.95
C ALA A 522 18.38 -23.67 -19.77
N LEU A 523 17.36 -22.94 -19.31
CA LEU A 523 15.98 -23.40 -19.30
C LEU A 523 15.28 -22.91 -20.58
N ILE A 524 14.91 -23.86 -21.43
CA ILE A 524 14.26 -23.62 -22.71
C ILE A 524 12.78 -23.96 -22.59
N ARG A 525 11.92 -23.01 -22.93
CA ARG A 525 10.47 -23.18 -23.00
C ARG A 525 10.04 -23.15 -24.45
N LYS A 526 9.49 -24.26 -24.94
CA LYS A 526 8.91 -24.38 -26.27
C LYS A 526 7.40 -24.45 -26.15
N GLY A 527 6.74 -23.43 -26.67
CA GLY A 527 5.30 -23.30 -26.59
C GLY A 527 4.78 -22.95 -25.20
N ARG A 528 3.69 -22.19 -25.14
CA ARG A 528 3.08 -21.79 -23.87
C ARG A 528 1.56 -21.73 -23.98
N LEU A 529 0.90 -22.23 -22.94
CA LEU A 529 -0.53 -22.03 -22.73
C LEU A 529 -0.79 -20.82 -21.85
N ARG A 530 -1.87 -20.11 -22.14
CA ARG A 530 -2.38 -18.97 -21.38
C ARG A 530 -3.83 -19.23 -21.02
N HIS A 531 -4.35 -18.48 -20.05
CA HIS A 531 -5.76 -18.58 -19.71
C HIS A 531 -6.38 -17.19 -19.54
N LEU A 532 -7.67 -17.11 -19.87
CA LEU A 532 -8.57 -16.05 -19.44
C LEU A 532 -9.54 -16.66 -18.44
N VAL A 533 -9.81 -15.95 -17.35
CA VAL A 533 -10.72 -16.41 -16.29
C VAL A 533 -11.83 -15.39 -16.06
N ARG A 534 -13.06 -15.87 -15.89
CA ARG A 534 -14.21 -15.07 -15.47
C ARG A 534 -15.03 -15.82 -14.43
N THR A 535 -15.61 -15.08 -13.49
CA THR A 535 -16.56 -15.65 -12.53
C THR A 535 -17.92 -15.85 -13.20
N SER A 536 -18.54 -17.01 -12.97
CA SER A 536 -19.88 -17.38 -13.45
C SER A 536 -20.72 -17.97 -12.31
N SER A 537 -22.00 -18.24 -12.56
CA SER A 537 -22.89 -18.89 -11.58
C SER A 537 -22.47 -20.33 -11.23
N ALA A 538 -21.76 -21.01 -12.14
CA ALA A 538 -21.28 -22.38 -11.95
C ALA A 538 -19.86 -22.46 -11.36
N GLY A 539 -19.23 -21.32 -11.05
CA GLY A 539 -17.83 -21.23 -10.60
C GLY A 539 -16.95 -20.38 -11.52
N GLN A 540 -15.65 -20.65 -11.53
CA GLN A 540 -14.67 -19.98 -12.38
C GLN A 540 -14.64 -20.62 -13.78
N SER A 541 -14.84 -19.80 -14.81
CA SER A 541 -14.85 -20.20 -16.22
C SER A 541 -13.53 -19.81 -16.88
N PHE A 542 -12.77 -20.81 -17.31
CA PHE A 542 -11.46 -20.65 -17.94
C PHE A 542 -11.54 -20.89 -19.45
N MET A 543 -10.89 -20.02 -20.21
CA MET A 543 -10.61 -20.21 -21.63
C MET A 543 -9.10 -20.32 -21.80
N ILE A 544 -8.63 -21.44 -22.35
CA ILE A 544 -7.20 -21.67 -22.58
C ILE A 544 -6.83 -21.23 -23.99
N LEU A 545 -5.72 -20.51 -24.11
CA LEU A 545 -5.19 -19.97 -25.37
C LEU A 545 -3.79 -20.50 -25.63
N ASP A 546 -3.46 -20.73 -26.90
CA ASP A 546 -2.11 -21.06 -27.35
C ASP A 546 -1.23 -19.80 -27.55
N ASP A 547 -0.03 -19.98 -28.08
CA ASP A 547 0.91 -18.89 -28.36
C ASP A 547 0.41 -17.88 -29.41
N ASN A 548 -0.50 -18.31 -30.29
CA ASN A 548 -1.13 -17.49 -31.31
C ASN A 548 -2.43 -16.82 -30.81
N ASN A 549 -2.71 -16.94 -29.51
CA ASN A 549 -3.97 -16.53 -28.87
C ASN A 549 -5.22 -17.22 -29.45
N GLN A 550 -5.07 -18.42 -30.01
CA GLN A 550 -6.18 -19.25 -30.46
C GLN A 550 -6.65 -20.14 -29.31
N GLN A 551 -7.96 -20.40 -29.25
CA GLN A 551 -8.53 -21.21 -28.19
C GLN A 551 -8.13 -22.68 -28.33
N VAL A 552 -7.60 -23.26 -27.25
CA VAL A 552 -7.27 -24.68 -27.15
C VAL A 552 -8.50 -25.43 -26.63
N LYS A 553 -9.17 -26.17 -27.51
CA LYS A 553 -10.46 -26.81 -27.22
C LYS A 553 -10.37 -28.04 -26.31
N ASN A 554 -9.22 -28.68 -26.23
CA ASN A 554 -8.98 -29.92 -25.50
C ASN A 554 -8.04 -29.72 -24.29
N ALA A 555 -7.98 -28.50 -23.76
CA ALA A 555 -7.15 -28.21 -22.60
C ALA A 555 -7.72 -28.82 -21.32
N VAL A 556 -6.83 -29.02 -20.35
CA VAL A 556 -7.14 -29.58 -19.04
C VAL A 556 -6.51 -28.71 -17.97
N ILE A 557 -7.27 -28.39 -16.92
CA ILE A 557 -6.75 -27.70 -15.73
C ILE A 557 -6.63 -28.73 -14.61
N TRP A 558 -5.45 -28.81 -14.02
CA TRP A 558 -5.26 -29.51 -12.76
C TRP A 558 -5.19 -28.49 -11.63
N LEU A 559 -6.09 -28.60 -10.65
CA LEU A 559 -6.18 -27.67 -9.54
C LEU A 559 -6.58 -28.42 -8.28
N ALA A 560 -5.80 -28.22 -7.20
CA ALA A 560 -6.07 -28.80 -5.88
C ALA A 560 -6.34 -30.32 -5.89
N GLY A 561 -5.56 -31.09 -6.67
CA GLY A 561 -5.72 -32.54 -6.77
C GLY A 561 -6.74 -33.01 -7.83
N HIS A 562 -7.58 -32.11 -8.34
CA HIS A 562 -8.63 -32.44 -9.29
C HIS A 562 -8.28 -32.05 -10.72
N GLU A 563 -8.74 -32.87 -11.67
CA GLU A 563 -8.61 -32.62 -13.10
C GLU A 563 -9.94 -32.11 -13.67
N TYR A 564 -9.91 -30.94 -14.29
CA TYR A 564 -11.06 -30.30 -14.94
C TYR A 564 -10.83 -30.26 -16.44
N LYS A 565 -11.72 -30.89 -17.20
CA LYS A 565 -11.63 -31.00 -18.66
C LYS A 565 -12.49 -29.93 -19.34
N ALA A 566 -12.09 -29.54 -20.54
CA ALA A 566 -12.87 -28.60 -21.34
C ALA A 566 -14.19 -29.22 -21.81
N GLU A 567 -15.26 -28.43 -21.80
CA GLU A 567 -16.53 -28.73 -22.43
C GLU A 567 -16.44 -28.66 -23.97
N LYS A 568 -17.54 -28.98 -24.67
CA LYS A 568 -17.61 -28.96 -26.15
C LYS A 568 -17.23 -27.60 -26.77
N ASN A 569 -17.42 -26.51 -26.05
CA ASN A 569 -17.07 -25.14 -26.46
C ASN A 569 -15.61 -24.77 -26.16
N GLY A 570 -14.82 -25.68 -25.57
CA GLY A 570 -13.42 -25.44 -25.17
C GLY A 570 -13.25 -24.61 -23.90
N ILE A 571 -14.31 -24.42 -23.11
CA ILE A 571 -14.29 -23.73 -21.81
C ILE A 571 -14.15 -24.78 -20.71
N ILE A 572 -13.37 -24.47 -19.67
CA ILE A 572 -13.21 -25.32 -18.49
C ILE A 572 -13.91 -24.63 -17.31
N ILE A 573 -14.80 -25.34 -16.61
CA ILE A 573 -15.49 -24.83 -15.42
C ILE A 573 -14.86 -25.46 -14.18
N VAL A 574 -14.39 -24.61 -13.27
CA VAL A 574 -13.94 -25.01 -11.93
C VAL A 574 -14.99 -24.51 -10.92
N PRO A 575 -15.73 -25.41 -10.26
CA PRO A 575 -16.76 -25.04 -9.28
C PRO A 575 -16.15 -24.37 -8.03
N PHE A 576 -16.98 -23.70 -7.24
CA PHE A 576 -16.59 -23.03 -5.99
C PHE A 576 -16.22 -24.00 -4.88
#